data_AF-A0A1Y3B3P7-F1
#
_entry.id   AF-A0A1Y3B3P7-F1
#
_cell.length_a   1.000
_cell.length_b   1.000
_cell.length_c   1.000
_cell.angle_alpha   90.00
_cell.angle_beta   90.00
_cell.angle_gamma   90.00
#
_symmetry.space_group_name_H-M   'P 1'
#
loop_
_entity.id
_entity.type
_entity.pdbx_description
1 polymer ?
#
loop_
_entity_poly.entity_id
_entity_poly.type
_entity_poly.pdbx_seq_one_letter_code
_entity_poly.pdbx_strand_id
1 'polypeptide(L)'
;MVALRYNQLNLGKKLGSGDTVPFIICVDGTKKSATQRGYHLDEVRQKLVKQEDSNVETNTEKIPFHIDIDYYLSQQVFPVVSRLCEPLDGTDAIILAEFLGIDCHRHIDRGLSGGDQQQSRTDMNQTLSVACGDEKFDCCDSLFLRCPFDNCQEILEIRDLFCLWSNRKIRRLDPKE
;
A
#
# COMPACT_ATOMS: atom_id res chain seq x y z
N MET A 1 10.37 17.38 12.10
CA MET A 1 11.41 16.79 11.21
C MET A 1 11.73 17.69 10.03
N VAL A 2 10.75 18.09 9.21
CA VAL A 2 10.98 18.93 8.01
C VAL A 2 11.54 20.31 8.35
N ALA A 3 10.92 21.03 9.31
CA ALA A 3 11.36 22.36 9.74
C ALA A 3 12.82 22.39 10.23
N LEU A 4 13.21 21.39 11.04
CA LEU A 4 14.57 21.24 11.54
C LEU A 4 15.55 21.03 10.39
N ARG A 5 15.22 20.17 9.43
CA ARG A 5 16.04 19.90 8.25
C ARG A 5 16.19 21.13 7.36
N TYR A 6 15.10 21.87 7.14
CA TYR A 6 15.11 23.13 6.40
C TYR A 6 16.07 24.16 7.04
N ASN A 7 16.01 24.29 8.37
CA ASN A 7 16.91 25.17 9.12
C ASN A 7 18.37 24.70 9.10
N GLN A 8 18.64 23.39 9.07
CA GLN A 8 19.99 22.83 8.98
C GLN A 8 20.61 23.04 7.59
N LEU A 9 19.80 22.89 6.54
CA LEU A 9 20.23 23.06 5.16
C LEU A 9 20.35 24.54 4.73
N ASN A 10 19.97 25.48 5.59
CA ASN A 10 20.03 26.94 5.35
C ASN A 10 19.43 27.36 3.99
N LEU A 11 18.32 26.74 3.55
CA LEU A 11 17.69 27.07 2.26
C LEU A 11 17.10 28.49 2.23
N GLY A 12 16.86 29.10 3.38
CA GLY A 12 16.25 30.42 3.48
C GLY A 12 16.08 30.92 4.91
N LYS A 13 15.02 31.71 5.13
CA LYS A 13 14.68 32.24 6.45
C LYS A 13 14.47 31.10 7.44
N LYS A 14 15.16 31.13 8.57
CA LYS A 14 14.98 30.12 9.62
C LYS A 14 13.53 30.13 10.12
N LEU A 15 12.95 28.95 10.16
CA LEU A 15 11.60 28.69 10.66
C LEU A 15 11.62 28.67 12.19
N GLY A 16 10.71 29.43 12.80
CA GLY A 16 10.53 29.54 14.24
C GLY A 16 9.19 28.97 14.72
N SER A 17 8.90 29.22 16.00
CA SER A 17 7.59 28.86 16.57
C SER A 17 6.49 29.71 15.95
N GLY A 18 5.35 29.10 15.61
CA GLY A 18 4.23 29.76 14.95
C GLY A 18 4.31 29.81 13.42
N ASP A 19 5.46 29.46 12.83
CA ASP A 19 5.58 29.39 11.37
C ASP A 19 4.92 28.13 10.81
N THR A 20 4.23 28.28 9.68
CA THR A 20 3.67 27.16 8.92
C THR A 20 4.71 26.62 7.94
N VAL A 21 4.90 25.30 7.93
CA VAL A 21 5.94 24.65 7.12
C VAL A 21 5.29 23.79 6.04
N PRO A 22 5.38 24.17 4.76
CA PRO A 22 4.84 23.35 3.69
C PRO A 22 5.74 22.13 3.46
N PHE A 23 5.11 20.98 3.23
CA PHE A 23 5.82 19.73 2.99
C PHE A 23 5.10 18.85 1.99
N ILE A 24 5.85 17.93 1.39
CA ILE A 24 5.36 16.92 0.47
C ILE A 24 6.03 15.58 0.81
N ILE A 25 5.26 14.50 0.80
CA ILE A 25 5.76 13.14 0.98
C ILE A 25 6.32 12.59 -0.34
N CYS A 26 7.53 12.04 -0.29
CA CYS A 26 8.22 11.49 -1.45
C CYS A 26 8.74 10.08 -1.18
N VAL A 27 8.91 9.30 -2.23
CA VAL A 27 9.62 8.01 -2.21
C VAL A 27 11.11 8.31 -2.38
N ASP A 28 11.92 7.96 -1.39
CA ASP A 28 13.37 8.15 -1.36
C ASP A 28 14.15 6.83 -1.44
N GLY A 29 13.44 5.71 -1.68
CA GLY A 29 13.98 4.36 -1.65
C GLY A 29 14.26 3.82 -0.25
N THR A 30 13.96 4.58 0.81
CA THR A 30 14.11 4.12 2.19
C THR A 30 12.84 3.46 2.71
N LYS A 31 12.98 2.47 3.60
CA LYS A 31 11.85 1.83 4.29
C LYS A 31 11.32 2.67 5.47
N LYS A 32 11.49 4.00 5.43
CA LYS A 32 11.03 4.90 6.50
C LYS A 32 9.52 5.13 6.38
N SER A 33 8.88 5.43 7.51
CA SER A 33 7.46 5.77 7.53
C SER A 33 7.19 7.08 6.77
N ALA A 34 5.96 7.24 6.27
CA ALA A 34 5.58 8.40 5.47
C ALA A 34 5.88 9.75 6.17
N THR A 35 5.65 9.85 7.48
CA THR A 35 5.94 11.06 8.27
C THR A 35 7.43 11.46 8.23
N GLN A 36 8.34 10.49 8.10
CA GLN A 36 9.77 10.75 8.04
C GLN A 36 10.27 11.09 6.62
N ARG A 37 9.49 10.68 5.62
CA ARG A 37 9.70 10.96 4.20
C ARG A 37 9.03 12.26 3.74
N GLY A 38 8.72 13.15 4.68
CA GLY A 38 8.33 14.52 4.37
C GLY A 38 9.53 15.37 3.99
N TYR A 39 9.37 16.16 2.92
CA TYR A 39 10.37 17.07 2.38
C TYR A 39 9.76 18.45 2.13
N HIS A 40 10.58 19.49 2.21
CA HIS A 40 10.15 20.84 1.80
C HIS A 40 10.16 20.96 0.27
N LEU A 41 9.30 21.82 -0.31
CA LEU A 41 9.20 21.96 -1.78
C LEU A 41 10.54 22.34 -2.43
N ASP A 42 11.29 23.25 -1.81
CA ASP A 42 12.60 23.65 -2.33
C ASP A 42 13.63 22.52 -2.27
N GLU A 43 13.57 21.66 -1.24
CA GLU A 43 14.44 20.48 -1.15
C GLU A 43 14.11 19.47 -2.27
N VAL A 44 12.82 19.28 -2.56
CA VAL A 44 12.35 18.42 -3.65
C VAL A 44 12.81 18.95 -5.00
N ARG A 45 12.62 20.24 -5.27
CA ARG A 45 13.08 20.88 -6.51
C ARG A 45 14.58 20.70 -6.72
N GLN A 46 15.39 20.95 -5.70
CA GLN A 46 16.84 20.76 -5.80
C GLN A 46 17.23 19.31 -6.05
N LYS A 47 16.53 18.33 -5.46
CA LYS A 47 16.80 16.91 -5.69
C LYS A 47 16.40 16.46 -7.09
N LEU A 48 15.26 16.92 -7.60
CA LEU A 48 14.80 16.60 -8.95
C LEU A 48 15.78 17.16 -10.01
N VAL A 49 16.19 18.42 -9.87
CA VAL A 49 17.21 19.01 -10.78
C VAL A 49 18.53 18.23 -10.73
N LYS A 50 19.02 17.91 -9.52
CA LYS A 50 20.25 17.10 -9.37
C LYS A 50 20.12 15.71 -9.98
N GLN A 51 18.93 15.12 -9.99
CA GLN A 51 18.70 13.83 -10.61
C GLN A 51 18.80 13.91 -12.13
N GLU A 52 18.24 14.96 -12.75
CA GLU A 52 18.32 15.21 -14.20
C GLU A 52 19.76 15.38 -14.68
N ASP A 53 20.59 16.09 -13.89
CA ASP A 53 22.02 16.28 -14.19
C ASP A 53 22.84 14.99 -14.03
N SER A 54 22.38 14.07 -13.16
CA SER A 54 23.08 12.83 -12.80
C SER A 54 22.69 11.62 -13.63
N ASN A 55 22.10 11.82 -14.82
CA ASN A 55 21.73 10.76 -15.78
C ASN A 55 22.96 10.04 -16.41
N VAL A 56 24.08 9.99 -15.69
CA VAL A 56 25.28 9.21 -15.99
C VAL A 56 25.14 7.86 -15.27
N GLU A 57 24.66 6.90 -16.04
CA GLU A 57 24.82 5.45 -15.90
C GLU A 57 25.70 5.00 -14.72
N THR A 58 25.08 4.75 -13.57
CA THR A 58 25.69 3.88 -12.56
C THR A 58 24.72 2.74 -12.27
N ASN A 59 25.14 1.53 -12.64
CA ASN A 59 24.50 0.22 -12.50
C ASN A 59 24.20 -0.14 -11.03
N THR A 60 23.43 0.68 -10.31
CA THR A 60 23.04 0.39 -8.94
C THR A 60 21.55 0.66 -8.80
N GLU A 61 20.84 -0.33 -8.27
CA GLU A 61 19.40 -0.43 -8.02
C GLU A 61 18.88 0.67 -7.07
N LYS A 62 19.07 1.94 -7.44
CA LYS A 62 18.64 3.07 -6.64
C LYS A 62 17.30 3.56 -7.17
N ILE A 63 16.26 3.33 -6.38
CA ILE A 63 14.91 3.82 -6.66
C ILE A 63 14.99 5.36 -6.85
N PRO A 64 14.48 5.90 -7.98
CA PRO A 64 14.53 7.33 -8.24
C PRO A 64 13.69 8.08 -7.20
N PHE A 65 14.16 9.23 -6.74
CA PHE A 65 13.39 10.09 -5.85
C PHE A 65 12.19 10.68 -6.59
N HIS A 66 10.98 10.39 -6.12
CA HIS A 66 9.74 10.89 -6.75
C HIS A 66 8.64 11.12 -5.71
N ILE A 67 7.55 11.76 -6.12
CA ILE A 67 6.40 12.01 -5.24
C ILE A 67 5.67 10.69 -4.97
N ASP A 68 5.30 10.44 -3.71
CA ASP A 68 4.61 9.21 -3.30
C ASP A 68 3.11 9.30 -3.63
N ILE A 69 2.73 8.98 -4.86
CA ILE A 69 1.34 9.06 -5.35
C ILE A 69 0.43 8.13 -4.54
N ASP A 70 0.89 6.91 -4.27
CA ASP A 70 0.16 5.90 -3.50
C ASP A 70 -0.21 6.44 -2.11
N TYR A 71 0.70 7.16 -1.44
CA TYR A 71 0.39 7.81 -0.17
C TYR A 71 -0.75 8.82 -0.28
N TYR A 72 -0.77 9.68 -1.31
CA TYR A 72 -1.84 10.67 -1.44
C TYR A 72 -3.18 10.03 -1.77
N LEU A 73 -3.20 9.04 -2.67
CA LEU A 73 -4.42 8.31 -2.99
C LEU A 73 -4.96 7.60 -1.74
N SER A 74 -4.10 6.84 -1.05
CA SER A 74 -4.51 6.00 0.07
C SER A 74 -4.82 6.73 1.36
N GLN A 75 -4.05 7.77 1.71
CA GLN A 75 -4.08 8.40 3.03
C GLN A 75 -4.69 9.80 3.04
N GLN A 76 -4.83 10.45 1.88
CA GLN A 76 -5.43 11.79 1.81
C GLN A 76 -6.74 11.81 1.02
N VAL A 77 -6.73 11.32 -0.22
CA VAL A 77 -7.92 11.36 -1.08
C VAL A 77 -8.96 10.33 -0.61
N PHE A 78 -8.56 9.06 -0.46
CA PHE A 78 -9.48 7.98 -0.13
C PHE A 78 -10.25 8.19 1.19
N PRO A 79 -9.62 8.56 2.33
CA PRO A 79 -10.36 8.74 3.59
C PRO A 79 -11.37 9.89 3.54
N VAL A 80 -11.12 10.91 2.71
CA VAL A 80 -12.05 12.03 2.53
C VAL A 80 -13.23 11.61 1.67
N VAL A 81 -12.98 10.96 0.53
CA VAL A 81 -14.04 10.46 -0.37
C VAL A 81 -14.90 9.43 0.35
N SER A 82 -14.27 8.48 1.05
CA SER A 82 -14.97 7.44 1.81
C SER A 82 -15.95 8.03 2.83
N ARG A 83 -15.55 9.06 3.59
CA ARG A 83 -16.44 9.73 4.56
C ARG A 83 -17.58 10.50 3.89
N LEU A 84 -17.36 11.07 2.71
CA LEU A 84 -18.40 11.79 1.97
C LEU A 84 -19.44 10.83 1.38
N CYS A 85 -19.01 9.63 0.99
CA CYS A 85 -19.88 8.60 0.42
C CYS A 85 -20.50 7.67 1.48
N GLU A 86 -20.01 7.66 2.72
CA GLU A 86 -20.55 6.83 3.82
C GLU A 86 -22.09 6.89 3.99
N PRO A 87 -22.78 8.05 3.87
CA PRO A 87 -24.24 8.09 4.01
C PRO A 87 -25.01 7.69 2.74
N LEU A 88 -24.33 7.37 1.64
CA LEU A 88 -24.98 7.01 0.38
C LEU A 88 -25.21 5.50 0.31
N ASP A 89 -26.46 5.10 0.14
CA ASP A 89 -26.80 3.71 -0.12
C ASP A 89 -26.21 3.25 -1.46
N GLY A 90 -25.53 2.11 -1.46
CA GLY A 90 -24.93 1.53 -2.67
C GLY A 90 -23.46 1.84 -2.90
N THR A 91 -22.83 2.68 -2.07
CA THR A 91 -21.36 2.87 -2.11
C THR A 91 -20.66 2.03 -1.06
N ASP A 92 -19.60 1.33 -1.46
CA ASP A 92 -18.72 0.57 -0.58
C ASP A 92 -17.28 1.10 -0.67
N ALA A 93 -16.58 1.09 0.46
CA ALA A 93 -15.18 1.50 0.56
C ALA A 93 -14.27 0.67 -0.37
N ILE A 94 -14.60 -0.60 -0.59
CA ILE A 94 -13.86 -1.49 -1.48
C ILE A 94 -13.98 -1.01 -2.94
N ILE A 95 -15.20 -0.76 -3.40
CA ILE A 95 -15.48 -0.26 -4.76
C ILE A 95 -14.83 1.12 -4.99
N LEU A 96 -14.88 1.98 -3.97
CA LEU A 96 -14.22 3.29 -4.03
C LEU A 96 -12.68 3.16 -4.12
N ALA A 97 -12.08 2.18 -3.44
CA ALA A 97 -10.65 1.93 -3.49
C ALA A 97 -10.22 1.44 -4.87
N GLU A 98 -11.03 0.55 -5.46
CA GLU A 98 -10.83 0.05 -6.83
C GLU A 98 -10.89 1.19 -7.86
N PHE A 99 -11.87 2.10 -7.76
CA PHE A 99 -11.96 3.27 -8.64
C PHE A 99 -10.79 4.24 -8.50
N LEU A 100 -10.17 4.29 -7.32
CA LEU A 100 -8.95 5.07 -7.08
C LEU A 100 -7.67 4.32 -7.51
N GLY A 101 -7.79 3.06 -7.96
CA GLY A 101 -6.66 2.23 -8.35
C GLY A 101 -5.78 1.80 -7.17
N ILE A 102 -6.36 1.72 -5.97
CA ILE A 102 -5.64 1.32 -4.76
C ILE A 102 -5.87 -0.17 -4.53
N ASP A 103 -4.79 -0.93 -4.25
CA ASP A 103 -4.89 -2.34 -3.88
C ASP A 103 -5.80 -2.54 -2.66
N CYS A 104 -7.00 -3.08 -2.86
CA CYS A 104 -8.01 -3.29 -1.80
C CYS A 104 -7.46 -4.06 -0.58
N HIS A 105 -6.56 -5.02 -0.83
CA HIS A 105 -5.83 -5.79 0.20
C HIS A 105 -5.13 -4.91 1.24
N ARG A 106 -4.49 -3.82 0.83
CA ARG A 106 -3.74 -2.93 1.75
C ARG A 106 -4.66 -2.06 2.61
N HIS A 107 -5.93 -1.93 2.23
CA HIS A 107 -6.87 -1.01 2.86
C HIS A 107 -7.87 -1.69 3.78
N ILE A 108 -8.25 -2.94 3.53
CA ILE A 108 -9.16 -3.70 4.42
C ILE A 108 -8.59 -3.76 5.84
N ASP A 109 -7.29 -4.04 5.98
CA ASP A 109 -6.59 -4.03 7.28
C ASP A 109 -6.67 -2.70 8.04
N ARG A 110 -6.75 -1.59 7.29
CA ARG A 110 -6.74 -0.23 7.85
C ARG A 110 -8.15 0.29 8.15
N GLY A 111 -9.15 -0.11 7.36
CA GLY A 111 -10.55 0.24 7.56
C GLY A 111 -11.18 -0.44 8.79
N LEU A 112 -10.75 -1.67 9.11
CA LEU A 112 -11.27 -2.42 10.25
C LEU A 112 -10.70 -1.98 11.61
N SER A 113 -9.55 -1.30 11.62
CA SER A 113 -8.83 -0.98 12.87
C SER A 113 -9.13 0.41 13.45
N GLY A 114 -9.95 1.23 12.77
CA GLY A 114 -10.14 2.66 13.12
C GLY A 114 -11.56 3.08 13.52
N GLY A 115 -12.51 2.15 13.61
CA GLY A 115 -13.90 2.44 13.98
C GLY A 115 -14.35 1.63 15.17
N ASP A 116 -14.40 2.25 16.35
CA ASP A 116 -15.17 1.79 17.51
C ASP A 116 -16.68 1.80 17.18
N GLN A 117 -17.11 0.85 16.36
CA GLN A 117 -18.51 0.44 16.24
C GLN A 117 -18.59 -1.08 16.33
N GLN A 118 -18.26 -1.56 17.53
CA GLN A 118 -18.74 -2.82 18.01
C GLN A 118 -20.24 -2.71 18.30
N GLN A 119 -21.07 -2.79 17.25
CA GLN A 119 -22.48 -3.19 17.36
C GLN A 119 -23.06 -3.46 15.96
N SER A 120 -23.40 -4.73 15.69
CA SER A 120 -24.43 -5.14 14.74
C SER A 120 -24.18 -4.90 13.22
N ARG A 121 -23.10 -5.44 12.66
CA ARG A 121 -22.97 -5.61 11.19
C ARG A 121 -22.74 -7.06 10.73
N THR A 122 -23.28 -8.03 11.47
CA THR A 122 -23.31 -9.43 11.00
C THR A 122 -24.23 -9.67 9.79
N ASP A 123 -25.05 -8.70 9.36
CA ASP A 123 -26.06 -8.89 8.32
C ASP A 123 -26.01 -7.92 7.11
N MET A 124 -25.02 -7.02 6.98
CA MET A 124 -25.03 -6.01 5.91
C MET A 124 -23.77 -6.07 5.05
N ASN A 125 -23.87 -6.84 3.95
CA ASN A 125 -23.26 -6.62 2.62
C ASN A 125 -23.10 -7.92 1.79
N GLN A 126 -24.01 -8.89 1.93
CA GLN A 126 -24.17 -9.93 0.90
C GLN A 126 -24.97 -9.44 -0.34
N THR A 127 -25.62 -8.28 -0.26
CA THR A 127 -26.68 -7.91 -1.22
C THR A 127 -26.24 -6.96 -2.34
N LEU A 128 -25.02 -6.43 -2.33
CA LEU A 128 -24.54 -5.54 -3.41
C LEU A 128 -23.23 -5.98 -4.06
N SER A 129 -22.65 -7.09 -3.61
CA SER A 129 -21.67 -7.81 -4.40
C SER A 129 -22.42 -8.58 -5.49
N VAL A 130 -22.72 -7.91 -6.61
CA VAL A 130 -22.98 -8.57 -7.90
C VAL A 130 -21.64 -9.06 -8.46
N ALA A 131 -20.82 -9.67 -7.60
CA ALA A 131 -19.58 -10.32 -7.96
C ALA A 131 -19.88 -11.83 -7.87
N CYS A 132 -19.81 -12.50 -9.00
CA CYS A 132 -20.24 -13.89 -9.11
C CYS A 132 -19.12 -14.77 -8.54
N GLY A 133 -19.34 -15.39 -7.37
CA GLY A 133 -18.44 -16.41 -6.83
C GLY A 133 -17.07 -15.90 -6.40
N ASP A 134 -16.09 -15.98 -7.31
CA ASP A 134 -14.64 -15.93 -7.05
C ASP A 134 -14.15 -14.53 -6.65
N GLU A 135 -14.75 -13.49 -7.24
CA GLU A 135 -14.39 -12.07 -7.08
C GLU A 135 -14.59 -11.55 -5.64
N LYS A 136 -15.43 -12.24 -4.85
CA LYS A 136 -15.75 -11.84 -3.47
C LYS A 136 -14.57 -12.02 -2.53
N PHE A 137 -13.66 -12.94 -2.83
CA PHE A 137 -12.54 -13.31 -1.97
C PHE A 137 -11.19 -12.82 -2.51
N ASP A 138 -11.20 -12.04 -3.59
CA ASP A 138 -9.97 -11.54 -4.23
C ASP A 138 -9.11 -10.68 -3.30
N CYS A 139 -9.74 -10.09 -2.29
CA CYS A 139 -9.13 -9.24 -1.28
C CYS A 139 -8.86 -9.95 0.06
N CYS A 140 -9.01 -11.27 0.13
CA CYS A 140 -8.70 -12.09 1.32
C CYS A 140 -7.31 -12.75 1.24
N ASP A 141 -6.62 -12.87 2.37
CA ASP A 141 -5.33 -13.55 2.44
C ASP A 141 -5.44 -15.03 2.03
N SER A 142 -4.49 -15.49 1.22
CA SER A 142 -4.35 -16.91 0.88
C SER A 142 -4.01 -17.74 2.11
N LEU A 143 -4.51 -18.97 2.19
CA LEU A 143 -4.13 -19.91 3.24
C LEU A 143 -2.75 -20.50 2.92
N PHE A 144 -1.80 -20.36 3.85
CA PHE A 144 -0.47 -20.97 3.72
C PHE A 144 -0.33 -22.18 4.65
N LEU A 145 -0.03 -23.34 4.08
CA LEU A 145 0.25 -24.57 4.83
C LEU A 145 1.71 -24.98 4.64
N ARG A 146 2.38 -25.31 5.74
CA ARG A 146 3.70 -25.93 5.68
C ARG A 146 3.55 -27.44 5.57
N CYS A 147 4.24 -28.05 4.61
CA CYS A 147 4.25 -29.50 4.49
C CYS A 147 4.81 -30.14 5.79
N PRO A 148 4.13 -31.16 6.36
CA PRO A 148 4.50 -31.76 7.65
C PRO A 148 5.69 -32.74 7.56
N PHE A 149 6.20 -33.05 6.37
CA PHE A 149 7.32 -33.97 6.20
C PHE A 149 8.65 -33.23 6.38
N ASP A 150 9.54 -33.72 7.27
CA ASP A 150 10.83 -33.08 7.58
C ASP A 150 11.74 -32.86 6.35
N ASN A 151 11.60 -33.72 5.32
CA ASN A 151 12.36 -33.63 4.06
C ASN A 151 11.76 -32.64 3.05
N CYS A 152 10.55 -32.15 3.26
CA CYS A 152 9.84 -31.26 2.35
C CYS A 152 9.31 -30.06 3.16
N GLN A 153 10.08 -28.97 3.19
CA GLN A 153 9.71 -27.73 3.89
C GLN A 153 8.96 -26.74 2.98
N GLU A 154 8.30 -27.23 1.93
CA GLU A 154 7.58 -26.38 1.00
C GLU A 154 6.35 -25.73 1.65
N ILE A 155 6.09 -24.49 1.25
CA ILE A 155 4.92 -23.70 1.63
C ILE A 155 3.90 -23.85 0.50
N LEU A 156 2.74 -24.41 0.82
CA LEU A 156 1.60 -24.50 -0.08
C LEU A 156 0.70 -23.29 0.14
N GLU A 157 0.58 -22.47 -0.90
CA GLU A 157 -0.44 -21.42 -0.97
C GLU A 157 -1.73 -22.00 -1.56
N ILE A 158 -2.83 -21.89 -0.82
CA ILE A 158 -4.16 -22.32 -1.22
C ILE A 158 -5.03 -21.08 -1.34
N ARG A 159 -5.40 -20.75 -2.58
CA ARG A 159 -6.28 -19.62 -2.91
C ARG A 159 -7.64 -20.07 -3.43
N ASP A 160 -7.68 -21.21 -4.13
CA ASP A 160 -8.91 -21.82 -4.65
C ASP A 160 -9.24 -23.13 -3.95
N LEU A 161 -10.53 -23.49 -3.95
CA LEU A 161 -11.01 -24.80 -3.46
C LEU A 161 -10.35 -25.99 -4.15
N PHE A 162 -9.92 -25.81 -5.40
CA PHE A 162 -9.25 -26.84 -6.17
C PHE A 162 -7.89 -26.33 -6.66
N CYS A 163 -6.81 -26.89 -6.13
CA CYS A 163 -5.51 -26.78 -6.78
C CYS A 163 -5.54 -27.60 -8.08
N LEU A 164 -5.82 -26.97 -9.23
CA LEU A 164 -5.73 -27.64 -10.52
C LEU A 164 -4.25 -27.95 -10.80
N TRP A 165 -3.89 -29.23 -10.75
CA TRP A 165 -2.52 -29.78 -10.86
C TRP A 165 -1.80 -29.50 -12.20
N SER A 166 -2.33 -28.64 -13.07
CA SER A 166 -1.83 -28.46 -14.43
C SER A 166 -0.76 -27.39 -14.61
N ASN A 167 -0.43 -26.56 -13.61
CA ASN A 167 0.43 -25.38 -13.85
C ASN A 167 1.60 -25.12 -12.88
N ARG A 168 2.16 -26.16 -12.26
CA ARG A 168 3.56 -26.11 -11.80
C ARG A 168 4.29 -27.37 -12.24
N LYS A 169 5.46 -27.20 -12.87
CA LYS A 169 6.42 -28.27 -13.14
C LYS A 169 6.88 -28.89 -11.81
N ILE A 170 6.08 -29.78 -11.25
CA ILE A 170 6.49 -30.65 -10.16
C ILE A 170 7.21 -31.82 -10.82
N ARG A 171 8.52 -31.91 -10.63
CA ARG A 171 9.24 -33.15 -10.90
C ARG A 171 8.61 -34.22 -10.02
N ARG A 172 8.06 -35.28 -10.62
CA ARG A 172 7.60 -36.46 -9.90
C ARG A 172 8.70 -36.84 -8.91
N LEU A 173 8.37 -36.85 -7.62
CA LEU A 173 9.14 -37.65 -6.68
C LEU A 173 8.74 -39.08 -7.00
N ASP A 174 9.62 -39.78 -7.72
CA ASP A 174 9.43 -41.19 -8.02
C ASP A 174 9.27 -41.95 -6.69
N PRO A 175 8.30 -42.87 -6.61
CA PRO A 175 8.16 -43.72 -5.44
C PRO A 175 9.41 -44.60 -5.35
N LYS A 176 10.20 -44.41 -4.29
CA LYS A 176 11.28 -45.34 -3.95
C LYS A 176 10.66 -46.67 -3.52
N GLU A 177 10.98 -47.72 -4.28
CA GLU A 177 11.10 -49.09 -3.75
C GLU A 177 12.15 -49.14 -2.62
#